data_AF-A0A7X3V1J3-F1
#
_entry.id   AF-A0A7X3V1J3-F1
#
_cell.length_a   1.000
_cell.length_b   1.000
_cell.length_c   1.000
_cell.angle_alpha   90.00
_cell.angle_beta   90.00
_cell.angle_gamma   90.00
#
_symmetry.space_group_name_H-M   'P 1'
#
loop_
_entity.id
_entity.type
_entity.pdbx_description
1 polymer ?
#
loop_
_entity_poly.entity_id
_entity_poly.type
_entity_poly.pdbx_seq_one_letter_code
_entity_poly.pdbx_strand_id
1 'polypeptide(L)'
;MLRAMVSPGCRALFSSVALAAIAFSSAAAQPVCEPSQPRIVGQVVDAATEAPLDVVRVAAEVSARPALTTSDGRFLLCEVGVGTIAITAERLGYETLTVDVVAGTASDPIRLRLQPSPILLEGLEIVMDRFRSRHRAVATVVRTYDEAAFASSGHWSAGDFVASRSGIFTMPCAFGRCVYYRGALVAPSVYLDERPLPGGWAQFESLPTSHLYMIEVYRRGTHVRAYSQAFMERAATTRLAPLPITLSSRVLPVGCATRVIRGRGDAYSGWSVDPPRLGCPP
;
A
#
# COMPACT_ATOMS: atom_id res chain seq x y z
N MET A 1 21.39 19.31 79.43
CA MET A 1 22.65 18.60 79.15
C MET A 1 22.54 17.88 77.83
N LEU A 2 22.99 18.50 76.73
CA LEU A 2 23.90 17.95 75.71
C LEU A 2 24.03 19.03 74.62
N ARG A 3 25.26 19.52 74.44
CA ARG A 3 25.65 20.47 73.40
C ARG A 3 25.95 19.70 72.11
N ALA A 4 25.61 20.29 70.96
CA ALA A 4 26.39 20.34 69.72
C ALA A 4 25.50 20.94 68.61
N MET A 5 25.95 21.71 67.63
CA MET A 5 27.11 22.57 67.41
C MET A 5 26.72 23.33 66.13
N VAL A 6 26.99 24.63 66.09
CA VAL A 6 26.69 25.51 64.96
C VAL A 6 27.63 25.22 63.79
N SER A 7 27.13 25.24 62.55
CA SER A 7 27.90 25.69 61.39
C SER A 7 27.01 26.56 60.48
N PRO A 8 27.43 27.79 60.14
CA PRO A 8 26.77 28.62 59.14
C PRO A 8 27.65 28.72 57.89
N GLY A 9 27.03 28.58 56.73
CA GLY A 9 27.60 29.06 55.48
C GLY A 9 27.80 27.97 54.44
N CYS A 10 26.92 27.93 53.45
CA CYS A 10 27.40 28.08 52.09
C CYS A 10 26.30 28.73 51.25
N ARG A 11 26.70 29.80 50.55
CA ARG A 11 25.87 30.68 49.75
C ARG A 11 25.35 29.96 48.50
N ALA A 12 24.16 30.39 48.11
CA ALA A 12 23.51 30.28 46.81
C ALA A 12 24.36 29.76 45.64
N LEU A 13 23.77 28.85 44.87
CA LEU A 13 23.80 28.87 43.40
C LEU A 13 22.57 28.10 42.89
N PHE A 14 21.54 28.86 42.51
CA PHE A 14 20.42 28.39 41.71
C PHE A 14 20.97 27.95 40.34
N SER A 15 21.04 26.65 40.09
CA SER A 15 21.35 26.14 38.75
C SER A 15 20.05 25.86 38.01
N SER A 16 19.66 26.82 37.18
CA SER A 16 18.54 26.73 36.26
C SER A 16 18.85 25.68 35.18
N VAL A 17 18.30 24.48 35.33
CA VAL A 17 18.36 23.45 34.28
C VAL A 17 17.38 23.84 33.17
N ALA A 18 17.89 24.49 32.13
CA ALA A 18 17.15 24.76 30.91
C ALA A 18 16.92 23.44 30.16
N LEU A 19 15.68 22.94 30.21
CA LEU A 19 15.24 21.77 29.47
C LEU A 19 15.09 22.16 27.98
N ALA A 20 16.14 21.96 27.18
CA ALA A 20 16.07 22.16 25.74
C ALA A 20 15.16 21.10 25.10
N ALA A 21 13.94 21.48 24.74
CA ALA A 21 13.04 20.66 23.95
C ALA A 21 13.58 20.56 22.52
N ILE A 22 14.23 19.45 22.19
CA ILE A 22 14.62 19.14 20.81
C ILE A 22 13.36 18.77 20.04
N ALA A 23 12.83 19.73 19.27
CA ALA A 23 11.79 19.46 18.28
C ALA A 23 12.40 18.60 17.17
N PHE A 24 12.18 17.28 17.24
CA PHE A 24 12.43 16.37 16.11
C PHE A 24 11.40 16.68 15.02
N SER A 25 11.75 17.59 14.11
CA SER A 25 11.00 17.79 12.88
C SER A 25 11.13 16.53 12.03
N SER A 26 10.10 15.69 12.04
CA SER A 26 9.96 14.61 11.07
C SER A 26 9.70 15.21 9.69
N ALA A 27 10.77 15.52 8.95
CA ALA A 27 10.66 15.79 7.53
C ALA A 27 10.19 14.50 6.85
N ALA A 28 8.96 14.51 6.33
CA ALA A 28 8.48 13.45 5.46
C ALA A 28 9.48 13.32 4.30
N ALA A 29 10.06 12.13 4.14
CA ALA A 29 10.99 11.85 3.05
C ALA A 29 10.25 12.06 1.73
N GLN A 30 10.51 13.19 1.07
CA GLN A 30 10.01 13.42 -0.27
C GLN A 30 10.74 12.50 -1.23
N PRO A 31 10.09 11.98 -2.28
CA PRO A 31 10.79 11.27 -3.33
C PRO A 31 11.89 12.18 -3.89
N VAL A 32 13.14 11.70 -3.87
CA VAL A 32 14.29 12.42 -4.41
C VAL A 32 14.72 11.71 -5.68
N CYS A 33 14.65 12.39 -6.83
CA CYS A 33 15.30 11.90 -8.05
C CYS A 33 16.80 12.14 -7.95
N GLU A 34 17.61 11.33 -8.63
CA GLU A 34 19.03 11.68 -8.80
C GLU A 34 19.15 12.98 -9.61
N PRO A 35 20.06 13.91 -9.25
CA PRO A 35 20.15 15.22 -9.88
C PRO A 35 20.39 15.20 -11.39
N SER A 36 21.02 14.14 -11.91
CA SER A 36 21.36 13.95 -13.31
C SER A 36 20.22 13.36 -14.15
N GLN A 37 19.16 12.85 -13.53
CA GLN A 37 18.08 12.20 -14.24
C GLN A 37 17.06 13.24 -14.75
N PRO A 38 16.56 13.08 -15.99
CA PRO A 38 15.43 13.87 -16.45
C PRO A 38 14.22 13.64 -15.55
N ARG A 39 13.51 14.72 -15.24
CA ARG A 39 12.36 14.69 -14.33
C ARG A 39 11.28 15.64 -14.77
N ILE A 40 10.07 15.39 -14.31
CA ILE A 40 8.93 16.30 -14.49
C ILE A 40 8.35 16.60 -13.13
N VAL A 41 8.28 17.89 -12.83
CA VAL A 41 7.64 18.40 -11.62
C VAL A 41 6.35 19.06 -12.04
N GLY A 42 5.30 18.92 -11.23
CA GLY A 42 4.07 19.64 -11.51
C GLY A 42 3.07 19.59 -10.37
N GLN A 43 1.90 20.13 -10.67
CA GLN A 43 0.74 20.13 -9.78
C GLN A 43 -0.50 19.73 -10.55
N VAL A 44 -1.32 18.89 -9.95
CA VAL A 44 -2.64 18.52 -10.46
C VAL A 44 -3.71 19.25 -9.65
N VAL A 45 -4.67 19.85 -10.34
CA VAL A 45 -5.79 20.56 -9.76
C VAL A 45 -7.11 20.14 -10.41
N ASP A 46 -8.20 20.35 -9.69
CA ASP A 46 -9.56 20.23 -10.20
C ASP A 46 -9.82 21.37 -11.20
N ALA A 47 -10.28 21.02 -12.41
CA ALA A 47 -10.48 22.01 -13.46
C ALA A 47 -11.63 23.00 -13.17
N ALA A 48 -12.58 22.63 -12.31
CA ALA A 48 -13.74 23.46 -11.96
C ALA A 48 -13.49 24.32 -10.72
N THR A 49 -12.80 23.78 -9.71
CA THR A 49 -12.62 24.45 -8.41
C THR A 49 -11.23 25.00 -8.16
N GLU A 50 -10.24 24.65 -8.99
CA GLU A 50 -8.80 24.92 -8.78
C GLU A 50 -8.21 24.26 -7.53
N ALA A 51 -8.98 23.43 -6.82
CA ALA A 51 -8.49 22.75 -5.63
C ALA A 51 -7.40 21.73 -6.01
N PRO A 52 -6.32 21.61 -5.21
CA PRO A 52 -5.32 20.58 -5.43
C PRO A 52 -5.93 19.18 -5.34
N LEU A 53 -5.54 18.30 -6.25
CA LEU A 53 -6.01 16.91 -6.26
C LEU A 53 -4.93 15.99 -5.73
N ASP A 54 -5.21 15.34 -4.62
CA ASP A 54 -4.38 14.30 -4.04
C ASP A 54 -4.61 12.94 -4.70
N VAL A 55 -3.60 12.07 -4.61
CA VAL A 55 -3.71 10.67 -5.05
C VAL A 55 -4.08 10.54 -6.54
N VAL A 56 -3.65 11.49 -7.37
CA VAL A 56 -3.73 11.40 -8.83
C VAL A 56 -2.53 10.63 -9.32
N ARG A 57 -2.77 9.54 -10.05
CA ARG A 57 -1.72 8.75 -10.70
C ARG A 57 -1.23 9.51 -11.92
N VAL A 58 0.03 9.92 -11.89
CA VAL A 58 0.71 10.57 -13.02
C VAL A 58 1.75 9.59 -13.56
N ALA A 59 1.67 9.25 -14.84
CA ALA A 59 2.56 8.29 -15.48
C ALA A 59 3.07 8.85 -16.80
N ALA A 60 4.34 8.61 -17.12
CA ALA A 60 4.86 8.82 -18.46
C ALA A 60 4.80 7.48 -19.21
N GLU A 61 4.53 7.51 -20.52
CA GLU A 61 4.45 6.29 -21.35
C GLU A 61 5.73 5.44 -21.28
N VAL A 62 6.88 6.07 -21.05
CA VAL A 62 8.21 5.45 -21.03
C VAL A 62 8.75 5.22 -19.61
N SER A 63 8.11 5.74 -18.54
CA SER A 63 8.62 5.53 -17.17
C SER A 63 8.02 4.27 -16.54
N ALA A 64 8.87 3.48 -15.87
CA ALA A 64 8.43 2.25 -15.21
C ALA A 64 7.65 2.52 -13.89
N ARG A 65 7.80 3.70 -13.29
CA ARG A 65 7.17 4.05 -12.01
C ARG A 65 6.26 5.28 -12.17
N PRO A 66 4.94 5.13 -11.95
CA PRO A 66 4.05 6.27 -11.84
C PRO A 66 4.33 7.03 -10.53
N ALA A 67 4.06 8.33 -10.54
CA ALA A 67 4.00 9.16 -9.35
C ALA A 67 2.55 9.31 -8.88
N LEU A 68 2.35 9.53 -7.58
CA LEU A 68 1.07 9.95 -7.03
C LEU A 68 1.20 11.38 -6.49
N THR A 69 0.16 12.19 -6.69
CA THR A 69 0.16 13.55 -6.16
C THR A 69 0.03 13.57 -4.64
N THR A 70 0.71 14.52 -4.01
CA THR A 70 0.58 14.79 -2.57
C THR A 70 -0.74 15.49 -2.26
N SER A 71 -1.01 15.74 -0.98
CA SER A 71 -2.17 16.53 -0.51
C SER A 71 -2.27 17.93 -1.14
N ASP A 72 -1.14 18.51 -1.55
CA ASP A 72 -1.08 19.82 -2.22
C ASP A 72 -1.17 19.70 -3.75
N GLY A 73 -1.50 18.51 -4.25
CA GLY A 73 -1.59 18.19 -5.67
C GLY A 73 -0.26 18.07 -6.39
N ARG A 74 0.87 18.16 -5.68
CA ARG A 74 2.20 18.16 -6.30
C ARG A 74 2.65 16.75 -6.65
N PHE A 75 3.33 16.59 -7.78
CA PHE A 75 3.97 15.33 -8.17
C PHE A 75 5.40 15.56 -8.66
N LEU A 76 6.17 14.48 -8.62
CA LEU A 76 7.51 14.38 -9.16
C LEU A 76 7.65 13.05 -9.89
N LEU A 77 7.83 13.11 -11.21
CA LEU A 77 8.17 11.96 -12.04
C LEU A 77 9.68 11.95 -12.30
N CYS A 78 10.35 10.87 -11.88
CA CYS A 78 11.77 10.62 -12.13
C CYS A 78 11.96 9.67 -13.33
N GLU A 79 13.20 9.54 -13.81
CA GLU A 79 13.59 8.53 -14.82
C GLU A 79 12.75 8.61 -16.10
N VAL A 80 12.36 9.83 -16.50
CA VAL A 80 11.62 10.01 -17.75
C VAL A 80 12.56 10.12 -18.94
N GLY A 81 12.09 9.73 -20.13
CA GLY A 81 12.85 9.95 -21.37
C GLY A 81 13.09 11.43 -21.64
N VAL A 82 14.17 11.77 -22.33
CA VAL A 82 14.45 13.16 -22.75
C VAL A 82 13.63 13.50 -23.98
N GLY A 83 13.12 14.73 -24.05
CA GLY A 83 12.34 15.23 -25.19
C GLY A 83 10.84 15.29 -24.89
N THR A 84 10.03 15.41 -25.94
CA THR A 84 8.57 15.44 -25.79
C THR A 84 8.04 14.04 -25.47
N ILE A 85 7.36 13.89 -24.33
CA ILE A 85 6.75 12.64 -23.89
C ILE A 85 5.29 12.86 -23.51
N ALA A 86 4.45 11.86 -23.78
CA ALA A 86 3.08 11.84 -23.29
C ALA A 86 3.06 11.50 -21.79
N ILE A 87 2.39 12.36 -21.02
CA ILE A 87 2.06 12.12 -19.62
C ILE A 87 0.56 11.91 -19.50
N THR A 88 0.18 10.89 -18.77
CA THR A 88 -1.20 10.60 -18.42
C THR A 88 -1.42 10.83 -16.92
N ALA A 89 -2.47 11.58 -16.59
CA ALA A 89 -2.93 11.81 -15.23
C ALA A 89 -4.33 11.22 -15.05
N GLU A 90 -4.47 10.33 -14.07
CA GLU A 90 -5.66 9.53 -13.83
C GLU A 90 -6.06 9.55 -12.36
N ARG A 91 -7.35 9.72 -12.11
CA ARG A 91 -7.95 9.57 -10.79
C ARG A 91 -9.38 9.10 -10.94
N LEU A 92 -9.80 8.15 -10.12
CA LEU A 92 -11.18 7.69 -10.12
C LEU A 92 -12.14 8.86 -9.83
N GLY A 93 -13.18 9.02 -10.65
CA GLY A 93 -14.09 10.17 -10.57
C GLY A 93 -13.70 11.37 -11.45
N TYR A 94 -12.57 11.31 -12.15
CA TYR A 94 -12.11 12.33 -13.09
C TYR A 94 -11.89 11.75 -14.48
N GLU A 95 -11.96 12.59 -15.50
CA GLU A 95 -11.57 12.22 -16.85
C GLU A 95 -10.04 12.05 -16.93
N THR A 96 -9.60 11.01 -17.65
CA THR A 96 -8.18 10.80 -17.94
C THR A 96 -7.65 11.95 -18.78
N LEU A 97 -6.59 12.60 -18.31
CA LEU A 97 -5.90 13.66 -19.05
C LEU A 97 -4.58 13.13 -19.61
N THR A 98 -4.40 13.21 -20.93
CA THR A 98 -3.12 12.94 -21.59
C THR A 98 -2.60 14.21 -22.24
N VAL A 99 -1.35 14.58 -21.94
CA VAL A 99 -0.69 15.78 -22.47
C VAL A 99 0.76 15.50 -22.84
N ASP A 100 1.21 16.12 -23.92
CA ASP A 100 2.62 16.09 -24.32
C ASP A 100 3.42 17.14 -23.54
N VAL A 101 4.52 16.70 -22.92
CA VAL A 101 5.37 17.55 -22.08
C VAL A 101 6.83 17.36 -22.49
N VAL A 102 7.57 18.46 -22.55
CA VAL A 102 9.01 18.42 -22.81
C VAL A 102 9.74 18.12 -21.50
N ALA A 103 10.35 16.93 -21.44
CA ALA A 103 11.13 16.46 -20.31
C ALA A 103 12.62 16.81 -20.47
N GLY A 104 13.23 17.25 -19.37
CA GLY A 104 14.66 17.59 -19.29
C GLY A 104 15.21 17.50 -17.87
N THR A 105 16.49 17.81 -17.68
CA THR A 105 17.15 17.84 -16.36
C THR A 105 16.71 19.02 -15.50
N ALA A 106 16.17 20.06 -16.13
CA ALA A 106 15.43 21.15 -15.50
C ALA A 106 14.17 21.39 -16.34
N SER A 107 13.01 21.02 -15.80
CA SER A 107 11.70 21.29 -16.38
C SER A 107 10.98 22.32 -15.53
N ASP A 108 10.30 23.27 -16.18
CA ASP A 108 9.40 24.17 -15.49
C ASP A 108 8.22 23.37 -14.90
N PRO A 109 7.74 23.72 -13.69
CA PRO A 109 6.59 23.02 -13.11
C PRO A 109 5.36 23.13 -14.01
N ILE A 110 4.82 21.99 -14.42
CA ILE A 110 3.59 21.95 -15.22
C ILE A 110 2.35 21.95 -14.33
N ARG A 111 1.24 22.48 -14.85
CA ARG A 111 -0.06 22.40 -14.19
C ARG A 111 -1.02 21.55 -15.01
N LEU A 112 -1.50 20.47 -14.41
CA LEU A 112 -2.47 19.55 -15.00
C LEU A 112 -3.85 19.83 -14.39
N ARG A 113 -4.88 19.96 -15.23
CA ARG A 113 -6.24 20.28 -14.80
C ARG A 113 -7.15 19.11 -15.16
N LEU A 114 -7.56 18.34 -14.16
CA LEU A 114 -8.44 17.18 -14.39
C LEU A 114 -9.90 17.63 -14.37
N GLN A 115 -10.65 17.22 -15.39
CA GLN A 115 -12.07 17.47 -15.47
C GLN A 115 -12.81 16.47 -14.57
N PRO A 116 -13.62 16.92 -13.59
CA PRO A 116 -14.41 16.01 -12.79
C PRO A 116 -15.48 15.33 -13.64
N SER A 117 -15.78 14.07 -13.33
CA SER A 117 -16.90 13.31 -13.88
C SER A 117 -17.98 13.19 -12.81
N PRO A 118 -19.01 14.09 -12.79
CA PRO A 118 -19.95 14.17 -11.67
C PRO A 118 -20.74 12.87 -11.44
N ILE A 119 -21.13 12.20 -12.52
CA ILE A 119 -21.85 10.93 -12.47
C ILE A 119 -21.00 9.84 -11.81
N LEU A 120 -19.70 9.80 -12.14
CA LEU A 120 -18.77 8.82 -11.58
C LEU A 120 -18.45 9.13 -10.11
N LEU A 121 -18.29 10.40 -9.75
CA LEU A 121 -18.07 10.84 -8.36
C LEU A 121 -19.26 10.52 -7.45
N GLU A 122 -20.48 10.85 -7.88
CA GLU A 122 -21.70 10.51 -7.15
C GLU A 122 -21.83 8.97 -7.01
N GLY A 123 -21.59 8.25 -8.11
CA GLY A 123 -21.61 6.78 -8.11
C GLY A 123 -20.58 6.18 -7.13
N LEU A 124 -19.37 6.72 -7.10
CA LEU A 124 -18.31 6.29 -6.21
C LEU A 124 -18.68 6.53 -4.75
N GLU A 125 -19.22 7.71 -4.42
CA GLU A 125 -19.70 8.02 -3.07
C GLU A 125 -20.73 6.99 -2.59
N ILE A 126 -21.76 6.71 -3.40
CA ILE A 126 -22.79 5.71 -3.10
C ILE A 126 -22.19 4.33 -2.87
N VAL A 127 -21.24 3.93 -3.72
CA VAL A 127 -20.55 2.63 -3.58
C VAL A 127 -19.76 2.61 -2.27
N MET A 128 -18.96 3.63 -1.98
CA MET A 128 -18.16 3.70 -0.76
C MET A 128 -19.01 3.68 0.51
N ASP A 129 -20.21 4.26 0.49
CA ASP A 129 -21.17 4.14 1.59
C ASP A 129 -21.67 2.70 1.79
N ARG A 130 -21.89 1.95 0.72
CA ARG A 130 -22.27 0.53 0.81
C ARG A 130 -21.12 -0.33 1.33
N PHE A 131 -19.89 -0.05 0.92
CA PHE A 131 -18.69 -0.65 1.49
C PHE A 131 -18.59 -0.40 2.99
N ARG A 132 -18.78 0.86 3.41
CA ARG A 132 -18.81 1.25 4.83
C ARG A 132 -19.94 0.56 5.60
N SER A 133 -21.13 0.47 5.02
CA SER A 133 -22.26 -0.27 5.61
C SER A 133 -21.93 -1.75 5.77
N ARG A 134 -21.30 -2.37 4.76
CA ARG A 134 -20.84 -3.77 4.84
C ARG A 134 -19.81 -3.98 5.94
N HIS A 135 -18.84 -3.06 6.13
CA HIS A 135 -17.87 -3.18 7.22
C HIS A 135 -18.53 -3.18 8.59
N ARG A 136 -19.53 -2.30 8.81
CA ARG A 136 -20.29 -2.23 10.07
C ARG A 136 -21.07 -3.51 10.36
N ALA A 137 -21.47 -4.26 9.33
CA ALA A 137 -22.19 -5.52 9.47
C ALA A 137 -21.28 -6.70 9.85
N VAL A 138 -19.95 -6.53 9.82
CA VAL A 138 -18.99 -7.62 10.12
C VAL A 138 -18.50 -7.50 11.57
N ALA A 139 -18.62 -8.59 12.34
CA ALA A 139 -18.19 -8.66 13.75
C ALA A 139 -16.66 -8.81 13.94
N THR A 140 -15.85 -8.18 13.09
CA THR A 140 -14.38 -8.18 13.23
C THR A 140 -13.79 -6.84 12.80
N VAL A 141 -12.57 -6.57 13.26
CA VAL A 141 -11.82 -5.38 12.81
C VAL A 141 -11.45 -5.53 11.34
N VAL A 142 -11.85 -4.54 10.56
CA VAL A 142 -11.47 -4.38 9.15
C VAL A 142 -10.42 -3.28 9.07
N ARG A 143 -9.28 -3.58 8.44
CA ARG A 143 -8.31 -2.55 8.05
C ARG A 143 -8.47 -2.28 6.57
N THR A 144 -8.64 -1.02 6.22
CA THR A 144 -8.76 -0.58 4.83
C THR A 144 -7.52 0.23 4.47
N TYR A 145 -6.98 -0.03 3.29
CA TYR A 145 -5.87 0.70 2.71
C TYR A 145 -6.28 1.19 1.33
N ASP A 146 -5.97 2.44 1.05
CA ASP A 146 -6.25 3.14 -0.20
C ASP A 146 -4.97 3.33 -1.03
N GLU A 147 -5.12 3.96 -2.18
CA GLU A 147 -4.03 4.31 -3.10
C GLU A 147 -2.93 5.14 -2.44
N ALA A 148 -3.27 6.06 -1.54
CA ALA A 148 -2.30 6.85 -0.80
C ALA A 148 -1.41 5.96 0.09
N ALA A 149 -2.01 4.99 0.79
CA ALA A 149 -1.28 4.03 1.60
C ALA A 149 -0.36 3.13 0.75
N PHE A 150 -0.75 2.79 -0.48
CA PHE A 150 0.09 2.04 -1.41
C PHE A 150 1.29 2.87 -1.86
N ALA A 151 1.04 4.11 -2.30
CA ALA A 151 2.05 5.08 -2.73
C ALA A 151 3.16 5.24 -1.69
N SER A 152 2.76 5.52 -0.46
CA SER A 152 3.66 5.87 0.62
C SER A 152 4.45 4.67 1.14
N SER A 153 4.07 3.46 0.74
CA SER A 153 4.69 2.23 1.22
C SER A 153 5.89 1.79 0.38
N GLY A 154 5.97 2.21 -0.89
CA GLY A 154 6.97 1.74 -1.85
C GLY A 154 6.84 0.26 -2.24
N HIS A 155 5.80 -0.45 -1.81
CA HIS A 155 5.58 -1.85 -2.15
C HIS A 155 4.94 -1.96 -3.54
N TRP A 156 5.56 -2.72 -4.43
CA TRP A 156 4.99 -3.03 -5.74
C TRP A 156 3.97 -4.16 -5.66
N SER A 157 4.16 -5.12 -4.75
CA SER A 157 3.29 -6.29 -4.58
C SER A 157 2.22 -6.05 -3.51
N ALA A 158 0.97 -6.36 -3.84
CA ALA A 158 -0.15 -6.28 -2.90
C ALA A 158 0.01 -7.28 -1.74
N GLY A 159 0.50 -8.49 -2.03
CA GLY A 159 0.83 -9.48 -1.00
C GLY A 159 1.87 -8.96 -0.01
N ASP A 160 3.00 -8.45 -0.50
CA ASP A 160 4.06 -7.93 0.37
C ASP A 160 3.59 -6.71 1.17
N PHE A 161 2.82 -5.82 0.54
CA PHE A 161 2.19 -4.68 1.21
C PHE A 161 1.33 -5.14 2.41
N VAL A 162 0.41 -6.10 2.18
CA VAL A 162 -0.47 -6.59 3.24
C VAL A 162 0.31 -7.34 4.32
N ALA A 163 1.30 -8.15 3.93
CA ALA A 163 2.15 -8.87 4.87
C ALA A 163 2.87 -7.91 5.82
N SER A 164 3.50 -6.90 5.26
CA SER A 164 4.21 -5.84 5.99
C SER A 164 3.27 -5.06 6.92
N ARG A 165 2.15 -4.54 6.40
CA ARG A 165 1.19 -3.73 7.20
C ARG A 165 0.43 -4.53 8.25
N SER A 166 0.25 -5.83 8.06
CA SER A 166 -0.46 -6.72 8.99
C SER A 166 0.47 -7.44 9.97
N GLY A 167 1.78 -7.35 9.75
CA GLY A 167 2.80 -8.04 10.54
C GLY A 167 2.62 -9.55 10.48
N ILE A 168 2.38 -10.09 9.29
CA ILE A 168 2.23 -11.53 9.06
C ILE A 168 3.36 -12.04 8.19
N PHE A 169 3.76 -13.29 8.46
CA PHE A 169 4.73 -14.01 7.64
C PHE A 169 4.00 -15.01 6.76
N THR A 170 4.40 -15.06 5.50
CA THR A 170 3.86 -15.98 4.52
C THR A 170 4.86 -17.11 4.32
N MET A 171 4.39 -18.35 4.26
CA MET A 171 5.23 -19.52 4.06
C MET A 171 4.59 -20.53 3.11
N PRO A 172 5.40 -21.32 2.39
CA PRO A 172 4.87 -22.37 1.52
C PRO A 172 4.02 -23.39 2.29
N CYS A 173 2.93 -23.84 1.68
CA CYS A 173 2.06 -24.91 2.17
C CYS A 173 1.42 -25.66 1.00
N ALA A 174 0.73 -26.77 1.26
CA ALA A 174 0.16 -27.65 0.23
C ALA A 174 -0.75 -26.95 -0.79
N PHE A 175 -1.34 -25.81 -0.44
CA PHE A 175 -2.26 -25.03 -1.29
C PHE A 175 -1.69 -23.67 -1.71
N GLY A 176 -0.36 -23.55 -1.80
CA GLY A 176 0.33 -22.32 -2.22
C GLY A 176 1.05 -21.65 -1.06
N ARG A 177 0.58 -20.47 -0.63
CA ARG A 177 1.17 -19.71 0.48
C ARG A 177 0.17 -19.52 1.62
N CYS A 178 0.63 -19.83 2.82
CA CYS A 178 -0.15 -19.77 4.05
C CYS A 178 0.40 -18.71 4.98
N VAL A 179 -0.45 -18.27 5.91
CA VAL A 179 -0.12 -17.30 6.94
C VAL A 179 -0.24 -17.95 8.32
N TYR A 180 0.62 -17.56 9.25
CA TYR A 180 0.51 -18.02 10.63
C TYR A 180 -0.51 -17.18 11.39
N TYR A 181 -1.54 -17.82 11.94
CA TYR A 181 -2.59 -17.14 12.68
C TYR A 181 -3.04 -17.98 13.88
N ARG A 182 -2.93 -17.40 15.08
CA ARG A 182 -3.36 -18.00 16.36
C ARG A 182 -2.86 -19.45 16.56
N GLY A 183 -1.58 -19.70 16.32
CA GLY A 183 -1.00 -21.02 16.55
C GLY A 183 -1.05 -21.97 15.35
N ALA A 184 -1.79 -21.64 14.29
CA ALA A 184 -2.04 -22.52 13.17
C ALA A 184 -1.60 -21.93 11.84
N LEU A 185 -1.28 -22.80 10.87
CA LEU A 185 -1.12 -22.44 9.48
C LEU A 185 -2.49 -22.37 8.81
N VAL A 186 -2.78 -21.21 8.24
CA VAL A 186 -4.08 -20.93 7.61
C VAL A 186 -3.83 -20.55 6.16
N ALA A 187 -4.53 -21.19 5.24
CA ALA A 187 -4.61 -20.73 3.87
C ALA A 187 -5.56 -19.52 3.85
N PRO A 188 -5.06 -18.29 3.58
CA PRO A 188 -5.90 -17.10 3.60
C PRO A 188 -6.88 -17.12 2.42
N SER A 189 -8.10 -16.68 2.66
CA SER A 189 -9.07 -16.47 1.57
C SER A 189 -8.86 -15.08 0.98
N VAL A 190 -8.40 -15.05 -0.28
CA VAL A 190 -8.11 -13.80 -1.00
C VAL A 190 -9.15 -13.60 -2.10
N TYR A 191 -9.66 -12.37 -2.23
CA TYR A 191 -10.58 -11.97 -3.29
C TYR A 191 -9.99 -10.80 -4.06
N LEU A 192 -10.23 -10.79 -5.37
CA LEU A 192 -10.04 -9.63 -6.24
C LEU A 192 -11.40 -9.32 -6.86
N ASP A 193 -11.85 -8.08 -6.74
CA ASP A 193 -13.07 -7.60 -7.41
C ASP A 193 -14.30 -8.47 -7.09
N GLU A 194 -14.51 -8.74 -5.79
CA GLU A 194 -15.61 -9.57 -5.26
C GLU A 194 -15.55 -11.07 -5.66
N ARG A 195 -14.51 -11.51 -6.37
CA ARG A 195 -14.34 -12.93 -6.77
C ARG A 195 -13.17 -13.58 -6.03
N PRO A 196 -13.28 -14.85 -5.62
CA PRO A 196 -12.16 -15.55 -4.99
C PRO A 196 -11.00 -15.62 -5.98
N LEU A 197 -9.81 -15.25 -5.53
CA LEU A 197 -8.59 -15.28 -6.32
C LEU A 197 -8.03 -16.71 -6.31
N PRO A 198 -8.01 -17.43 -7.44
CA PRO A 198 -7.40 -18.75 -7.50
C PRO A 198 -5.92 -18.68 -7.12
N GLY A 199 -5.41 -19.66 -6.38
CA GLY A 199 -4.06 -19.62 -5.82
C GLY A 199 -3.90 -18.75 -4.57
N GLY A 200 -4.98 -18.06 -4.13
CA GLY A 200 -5.04 -17.33 -2.88
C GLY A 200 -3.91 -16.32 -2.75
N TRP A 201 -3.11 -16.47 -1.69
CA TRP A 201 -2.00 -15.56 -1.41
C TRP A 201 -0.89 -15.59 -2.47
N ALA A 202 -0.61 -16.76 -3.08
CA ALA A 202 0.45 -16.86 -4.08
C ALA A 202 0.16 -15.99 -5.32
N GLN A 203 -1.10 -15.93 -5.73
CA GLN A 203 -1.54 -15.03 -6.80
C GLN A 203 -1.62 -13.57 -6.33
N PHE A 204 -1.90 -13.35 -5.05
CA PHE A 204 -1.95 -12.01 -4.49
C PHE A 204 -0.57 -11.33 -4.44
N GLU A 205 0.49 -12.11 -4.25
CA GLU A 205 1.87 -11.61 -4.31
C GLU A 205 2.29 -11.13 -5.71
N SER A 206 1.62 -11.59 -6.78
CA SER A 206 1.88 -11.12 -8.14
C SER A 206 1.03 -9.92 -8.55
N LEU A 207 0.08 -9.48 -7.72
CA LEU A 207 -0.76 -8.32 -8.02
C LEU A 207 0.00 -7.00 -7.76
N PRO A 208 0.15 -6.12 -8.77
CA PRO A 208 0.73 -4.81 -8.58
C PRO A 208 -0.20 -3.91 -7.76
N THR A 209 0.34 -3.18 -6.78
CA THR A 209 -0.40 -2.18 -6.00
C THR A 209 -0.88 -1.02 -6.86
N SER A 210 -0.18 -0.71 -7.96
CA SER A 210 -0.55 0.35 -8.91
C SER A 210 -1.87 0.13 -9.64
N HIS A 211 -2.40 -1.10 -9.67
CA HIS A 211 -3.67 -1.43 -10.32
C HIS A 211 -4.85 -1.48 -9.32
N LEU A 212 -4.57 -1.27 -8.03
CA LEU A 212 -5.53 -1.41 -6.95
C LEU A 212 -5.98 -0.04 -6.46
N TYR A 213 -7.29 0.09 -6.26
CA TYR A 213 -7.91 1.25 -5.61
C TYR A 213 -7.96 1.08 -4.09
N MET A 214 -8.24 -0.15 -3.63
CA MET A 214 -8.46 -0.40 -2.20
C MET A 214 -8.16 -1.86 -1.84
N ILE A 215 -7.63 -2.07 -0.62
CA ILE A 215 -7.48 -3.39 0.00
C ILE A 215 -8.14 -3.38 1.38
N GLU A 216 -8.93 -4.39 1.65
CA GLU A 216 -9.51 -4.69 2.95
C GLU A 216 -8.87 -5.93 3.55
N VAL A 217 -8.43 -5.81 4.79
CA VAL A 217 -7.77 -6.88 5.54
C VAL A 217 -8.60 -7.20 6.77
N TYR A 218 -9.04 -8.45 6.84
CA TYR A 218 -9.81 -9.01 7.95
C TYR A 218 -8.95 -9.99 8.73
N ARG A 219 -9.13 -10.03 10.06
CA ARG A 219 -8.44 -10.99 10.95
C ARG A 219 -6.93 -11.10 10.64
N ARG A 220 -6.24 -9.95 10.59
CA ARG A 220 -4.80 -9.79 10.32
C ARG A 220 -4.31 -10.39 8.99
N GLY A 221 -5.18 -10.63 8.00
CA GLY A 221 -4.78 -11.13 6.67
C GLY A 221 -5.17 -12.58 6.38
N THR A 222 -5.93 -13.24 7.26
CA THR A 222 -6.53 -14.55 6.95
C THR A 222 -7.71 -14.46 5.98
N HIS A 223 -8.27 -13.26 5.80
CA HIS A 223 -9.21 -12.94 4.74
C HIS A 223 -8.86 -11.56 4.19
N VAL A 224 -8.65 -11.47 2.88
CA VAL A 224 -8.22 -10.25 2.19
C VAL A 224 -9.11 -10.03 0.99
N ARG A 225 -9.54 -8.79 0.77
CA ARG A 225 -10.24 -8.39 -0.44
C ARG A 225 -9.55 -7.20 -1.07
N ALA A 226 -9.15 -7.32 -2.33
CA ALA A 226 -8.58 -6.26 -3.11
C ALA A 226 -9.57 -5.82 -4.19
N TYR A 227 -9.53 -4.54 -4.52
CA TYR A 227 -10.43 -3.90 -5.47
C TYR A 227 -9.59 -3.13 -6.48
N SER A 228 -9.68 -3.52 -7.75
CA SER A 228 -9.01 -2.85 -8.86
C SER A 228 -9.67 -1.50 -9.16
N GLN A 229 -8.90 -0.58 -9.73
CA GLN A 229 -9.43 0.71 -10.23
C GLN A 229 -10.57 0.48 -11.23
N ALA A 230 -10.35 -0.43 -12.20
CA ALA A 230 -11.35 -0.77 -13.21
C ALA A 230 -12.64 -1.35 -12.62
N PHE A 231 -12.55 -2.14 -11.53
CA PHE A 231 -13.73 -2.60 -10.83
C PHE A 231 -14.46 -1.46 -10.14
N MET A 232 -13.75 -0.57 -9.45
CA MET A 232 -14.36 0.54 -8.72
C MET A 232 -15.03 1.54 -9.66
N GLU A 233 -14.45 1.78 -10.84
CA GLU A 233 -15.07 2.57 -11.91
C GLU A 233 -16.39 1.94 -12.40
N ARG A 234 -16.37 0.65 -12.73
CA ARG A 234 -17.60 -0.07 -13.12
C ARG A 234 -18.61 -0.08 -11.98
N ALA A 235 -18.16 -0.29 -10.75
CA ALA A 235 -19.02 -0.32 -9.57
C ALA A 235 -19.70 1.03 -9.34
N ALA A 236 -18.97 2.14 -9.51
CA ALA A 236 -19.51 3.49 -9.40
C ALA A 236 -20.57 3.75 -10.48
N THR A 237 -20.27 3.46 -11.74
CA THR A 237 -21.20 3.64 -12.87
C THR A 237 -22.45 2.77 -12.76
N THR A 238 -22.29 1.51 -12.33
CA THR A 238 -23.43 0.58 -12.18
C THR A 238 -24.12 0.67 -10.82
N ARG A 239 -23.60 1.51 -9.91
CA ARG A 239 -24.01 1.58 -8.50
C ARG A 239 -24.10 0.17 -7.93
N LEU A 240 -22.99 -0.56 -7.93
CA LEU A 240 -22.92 -1.94 -7.45
C LEU A 240 -23.01 -1.99 -5.91
N ALA A 241 -23.56 -3.09 -5.38
CA ALA A 241 -23.50 -3.41 -3.96
C ALA A 241 -22.45 -4.51 -3.73
N PRO A 242 -21.49 -4.33 -2.81
CA PRO A 242 -20.48 -5.34 -2.56
C PRO A 242 -21.10 -6.58 -1.92
N LEU A 243 -20.56 -7.77 -2.21
CA LEU A 243 -21.09 -9.02 -1.69
C LEU A 243 -20.91 -9.09 -0.17
N PRO A 244 -21.80 -9.80 0.55
CA PRO A 244 -21.65 -10.02 1.98
C PRO A 244 -20.34 -10.74 2.29
N ILE A 245 -19.77 -10.45 3.47
CA ILE A 245 -18.53 -11.08 3.90
C ILE A 245 -18.81 -12.39 4.59
N THR A 246 -18.42 -13.48 3.94
CA THR A 246 -18.32 -14.81 4.55
C THR A 246 -16.86 -15.07 4.93
N LEU A 247 -16.54 -14.95 6.21
CA LEU A 247 -15.17 -15.11 6.69
C LEU A 247 -14.75 -16.60 6.78
N SER A 248 -14.68 -17.32 5.66
CA SER A 248 -14.16 -18.68 5.61
C SER A 248 -12.62 -18.69 5.58
N SER A 249 -12.00 -19.56 6.39
CA SER A 249 -10.56 -19.81 6.33
C SER A 249 -10.32 -21.29 6.53
N ARG A 250 -9.53 -21.93 5.65
CA ARG A 250 -9.16 -23.34 5.81
C ARG A 250 -7.95 -23.41 6.75
N VAL A 251 -8.18 -23.98 7.94
CA VAL A 251 -7.10 -24.31 8.88
C VAL A 251 -6.42 -25.57 8.37
N LEU A 252 -5.11 -25.53 8.17
CA LEU A 252 -4.34 -26.71 7.78
C LEU A 252 -3.82 -27.42 9.03
N PRO A 253 -3.81 -28.77 9.04
CA PRO A 253 -3.20 -29.52 10.13
C PRO A 253 -1.70 -29.23 10.20
N VAL A 254 -1.19 -29.09 11.44
CA VAL A 254 0.17 -28.65 11.78
C VAL A 254 1.28 -29.54 11.15
N GLY A 255 0.94 -30.72 10.65
CA GLY A 255 1.85 -31.65 9.96
C GLY A 255 2.08 -31.40 8.46
N CYS A 256 1.31 -30.54 7.78
CA CYS A 256 1.46 -30.28 6.33
C CYS A 256 2.47 -29.13 6.04
N ALA A 257 3.48 -28.94 6.87
CA ALA A 257 4.63 -28.09 6.56
C ALA A 257 5.59 -28.88 5.65
N THR A 258 5.85 -28.36 4.45
CA THR A 258 6.94 -28.88 3.60
C THR A 258 8.23 -28.89 4.40
N ARG A 259 8.79 -30.08 4.65
CA ARG A 259 10.12 -30.25 5.23
C ARG A 259 11.11 -29.61 4.26
N VAL A 260 11.57 -28.40 4.56
CA VAL A 260 12.70 -27.78 3.87
C VAL A 260 13.91 -28.63 4.21
N ILE A 261 14.35 -29.48 3.28
CA ILE A 261 15.58 -30.25 3.44
C ILE A 261 16.72 -29.25 3.33
N ARG A 262 17.34 -28.89 4.46
CA ARG A 262 18.65 -28.22 4.48
C ARG A 262 19.65 -29.21 3.88
N GLY A 263 20.02 -29.00 2.63
CA GLY A 263 21.18 -29.66 2.04
C GLY A 263 22.42 -29.25 2.83
N ARG A 264 23.01 -30.19 3.58
CA ARG A 264 24.36 -30.04 4.10
C ARG A 264 25.28 -30.16 2.88
N GLY A 265 26.04 -29.11 2.62
CA GLY A 265 26.84 -29.01 1.40
C GLY A 265 27.78 -30.19 1.23
N ASP A 266 27.91 -30.63 -0.02
CA ASP A 266 29.16 -31.00 -0.65
C ASP A 266 28.99 -30.92 -2.18
N ALA A 267 30.12 -30.68 -2.84
CA ALA A 267 30.33 -30.24 -4.21
C ALA A 267 29.64 -31.07 -5.33
N TYR A 268 29.22 -30.34 -6.39
CA TYR A 268 29.03 -30.79 -7.78
C TYR A 268 28.28 -32.11 -8.02
N SER A 269 26.96 -32.06 -8.18
CA SER A 269 26.21 -32.78 -9.24
C SER A 269 24.69 -32.57 -9.12
N GLY A 270 24.05 -32.35 -10.28
CA GLY A 270 22.64 -32.65 -10.56
C GLY A 270 21.56 -32.17 -9.58
N TRP A 271 20.90 -31.07 -9.91
CA TRP A 271 19.60 -30.71 -9.31
C TRP A 271 18.51 -31.68 -9.80
N SER A 272 18.30 -32.81 -9.12
CA SER A 272 17.04 -33.56 -9.22
C SER A 272 16.06 -33.01 -8.20
N VAL A 273 15.07 -32.26 -8.68
CA VAL A 273 13.93 -31.83 -7.86
C VAL A 273 12.96 -33.00 -7.79
N ASP A 274 13.10 -33.87 -6.80
CA ASP A 274 12.04 -34.83 -6.48
C ASP A 274 10.81 -34.04 -5.99
N PRO A 275 9.60 -34.25 -6.56
CA PRO A 275 8.40 -33.61 -6.05
C PRO A 275 8.14 -34.09 -4.62
N PRO A 276 7.81 -33.20 -3.66
CA PRO A 276 7.54 -33.61 -2.29
C PRO A 276 6.32 -34.55 -2.27
N ARG A 277 6.50 -35.75 -1.69
CA ARG A 277 5.41 -36.69 -1.45
C ARG A 277 4.34 -36.00 -0.59
N LEU A 278 3.16 -35.81 -1.17
CA LEU A 278 1.97 -35.24 -0.55
C LEU A 278 1.52 -36.17 0.59
N GLY A 279 1.90 -35.82 1.82
CA GLY A 279 1.47 -36.48 3.05
C GLY A 279 0.28 -35.80 3.72
N CYS A 280 -0.69 -35.28 2.96
CA CYS A 280 -1.96 -34.81 3.51
C CYS A 280 -3.05 -35.81 3.10
N PRO A 281 -3.87 -36.37 4.02
CA PRO A 281 -5.01 -37.21 3.65
C PRO A 281 -6.04 -36.39 2.84
N PRO A 282 -6.85 -37.05 1.97
CA PRO A 282 -7.77 -36.40 1.04
C PRO A 282 -8.83 -35.53 1.71
#